data_AF-A0A920TKE9-F1
#
_entry.id   AF-A0A920TKE9-F1
#
_cell.length_a   1.000
_cell.length_b   1.000
_cell.length_c   1.000
_cell.angle_alpha   90.00
_cell.angle_beta   90.00
_cell.angle_gamma   90.00
#
_symmetry.space_group_name_H-M   'P 1'
#
loop_
_entity.id
_entity.type
_entity.pdbx_description
1 polymer ?
#
loop_
_entity_poly.entity_id
_entity_poly.type
_entity_poly.pdbx_seq_one_letter_code
_entity_poly.pdbx_strand_id
1 'polypeptide(L)'
;MDFIKDTTIVSSNTSGIPLADLTEVMSEDVKKRFLITHFFNPPRYMRLLELVKGPNTSMMSIIIWLLLAKIFLVKGLYMQRYAKFCW
;
A
#
# COMPACT_ATOMS: atom_id res chain seq x y z
N MET A 1 8.96 16.79 -5.92
CA MET A 1 8.97 15.80 -4.81
C MET A 1 10.28 15.04 -4.95
N ASP A 2 11.37 15.66 -4.53
CA ASP A 2 12.67 15.53 -5.25
C ASP A 2 13.64 14.53 -4.60
N PHE A 3 13.13 13.70 -3.68
CA PHE A 3 13.95 12.80 -2.86
C PHE A 3 13.75 11.31 -3.17
N ILE A 4 12.79 10.96 -4.03
CA ILE A 4 12.52 9.56 -4.42
C ILE A 4 12.68 9.38 -5.93
N LYS A 5 13.07 8.18 -6.34
CA LYS A 5 13.17 7.85 -7.77
C LYS A 5 11.77 7.72 -8.38
N ASP A 6 11.68 7.95 -9.68
CA ASP A 6 10.41 7.83 -10.43
C ASP A 6 9.85 6.40 -10.42
N THR A 7 10.67 5.41 -10.11
CA THR A 7 10.27 4.00 -9.99
C THR A 7 9.90 3.59 -8.56
N THR A 8 10.09 4.46 -7.57
CA THR A 8 9.83 4.14 -6.17
C THR A 8 8.32 4.00 -5.94
N ILE A 9 7.93 2.84 -5.38
CA ILE A 9 6.61 2.60 -4.83
C ILE A 9 6.63 3.04 -3.37
N VAL A 10 5.63 3.82 -2.98
CA VAL A 10 5.49 4.33 -1.62
C VAL A 10 4.30 3.64 -0.98
N SER A 11 4.47 3.18 0.27
CA SER A 11 3.36 2.59 1.03
C SER A 11 3.32 3.09 2.45
N SER A 12 2.12 3.18 3.02
CA SER A 12 1.90 3.50 4.43
C SER A 12 1.31 2.29 5.17
N ASN A 13 1.70 2.08 6.43
CA ASN A 13 1.12 1.09 7.34
C ASN A 13 0.04 1.72 8.24
N THR A 14 -0.61 2.81 7.79
CA THR A 14 -1.64 3.47 8.60
C THR A 14 -2.87 2.56 8.78
N SER A 15 -3.47 2.61 9.97
CA SER A 15 -4.78 2.00 10.23
C SER A 15 -5.90 3.05 10.20
N GLY A 16 -5.59 4.26 10.69
CA GLY A 16 -6.58 5.30 11.01
C GLY A 16 -6.65 6.51 10.07
N ILE A 17 -5.69 6.66 9.15
CA ILE A 17 -5.67 7.82 8.23
C ILE A 17 -6.18 7.37 6.86
N PRO A 18 -7.24 7.99 6.32
CA PRO A 18 -7.74 7.66 4.99
C PRO A 18 -6.69 7.84 3.90
N LEU A 19 -6.73 6.96 2.89
CA LEU A 19 -5.84 7.04 1.74
C LEU A 19 -5.99 8.36 0.99
N ALA A 20 -7.22 8.88 0.88
CA ALA A 20 -7.51 10.13 0.18
C ALA A 20 -6.71 11.30 0.79
N ASP A 21 -6.77 11.44 2.10
CA ASP A 21 -6.07 12.48 2.87
C ASP A 21 -4.55 12.39 2.71
N LEU A 22 -4.00 11.17 2.73
CA LEU A 22 -2.56 10.94 2.48
C LEU A 22 -2.16 11.36 1.06
N THR A 23 -3.01 11.08 0.08
CA THR A 23 -2.72 11.37 -1.33
C THR A 23 -2.97 12.82 -1.73
N GLU A 24 -3.68 13.62 -0.93
CA GLU A 24 -4.06 14.99 -1.30
C GLU A 24 -2.85 15.87 -1.64
N VAL A 25 -1.79 15.78 -0.84
CA VAL A 25 -0.56 16.57 -0.97
C VAL A 25 0.49 15.96 -1.90
N MET A 26 0.22 14.77 -2.47
CA MET A 26 1.17 14.06 -3.32
C MET A 26 1.04 14.50 -4.79
N SER A 27 2.13 14.41 -5.55
CA SER A 27 2.04 14.57 -7.01
C SER A 27 1.32 13.40 -7.66
N GLU A 28 0.67 13.61 -8.81
CA GLU A 28 -0.11 12.57 -9.51
C GLU A 28 0.72 11.32 -9.83
N ASP A 29 2.01 11.47 -10.15
CA ASP A 29 2.88 10.33 -10.41
C ASP A 29 3.16 9.51 -9.15
N VAL A 30 3.29 10.17 -8.00
CA VAL A 30 3.43 9.48 -6.71
C VAL A 30 2.11 8.82 -6.31
N LYS A 31 0.96 9.46 -6.53
CA LYS A 31 -0.37 8.86 -6.27
C LYS A 31 -0.56 7.55 -7.05
N LYS A 32 -0.07 7.48 -8.29
CA LYS A 32 -0.09 6.24 -9.09
C LYS A 32 0.75 5.11 -8.49
N ARG A 33 1.75 5.43 -7.67
CA ARG A 33 2.64 4.46 -7.02
C ARG A 33 2.45 4.41 -5.50
N PHE A 34 1.35 4.96 -4.99
CA PHE A 34 1.01 4.97 -3.58
C PHE A 34 -0.09 3.97 -3.25
N LEU A 35 0.05 3.29 -2.10
CA LEU A 35 -0.93 2.35 -1.54
C LEU A 35 -0.74 2.18 -0.03
N ILE A 36 -1.69 1.52 0.65
CA ILE A 36 -1.55 1.18 2.07
C ILE A 36 -1.25 -0.31 2.19
N THR A 37 -0.27 -0.65 3.03
CA THR A 37 0.14 -2.01 3.39
C THR A 37 -0.02 -2.18 4.89
N HIS A 38 -1.20 -2.61 5.33
CA HIS A 38 -1.54 -2.72 6.73
C HIS A 38 -1.13 -4.10 7.29
N PHE A 39 -0.18 -4.08 8.22
CA PHE A 39 0.37 -5.24 8.90
C PHE A 39 -0.33 -5.48 10.24
N PHE A 40 -0.78 -6.71 10.45
CA PHE A 40 -1.36 -7.12 11.71
C PHE A 40 -0.28 -7.47 12.74
N ASN A 41 -0.42 -6.99 13.97
CA ASN A 41 0.53 -7.25 15.05
C ASN A 41 0.29 -8.63 15.69
N PRO A 42 1.32 -9.46 15.97
CA PRO A 42 2.73 -9.23 15.69
C PRO A 42 3.11 -9.51 14.22
N PRO A 43 3.74 -8.53 13.52
CA PRO A 43 3.82 -8.51 12.06
C PRO A 43 4.71 -9.60 11.45
N ARG A 44 5.62 -10.18 12.23
CA ARG A 44 6.48 -11.28 11.78
C ARG A 44 5.79 -12.63 11.79
N TYR A 45 4.84 -12.82 12.70
CA TYR A 45 4.16 -14.11 12.89
C TYR A 45 2.81 -14.14 12.18
N MET A 46 2.11 -13.01 12.15
CA MET A 46 0.85 -12.88 11.43
C MET A 46 1.08 -12.99 9.94
N ARG A 47 0.45 -13.97 9.29
CA ARG A 47 0.51 -14.14 7.84
C ARG A 47 -0.45 -13.23 7.09
N LEU A 48 -1.19 -12.37 7.77
CA LEU A 48 -2.13 -11.45 7.14
C LEU A 48 -1.45 -10.13 6.78
N LEU A 49 -1.68 -9.67 5.55
CA LEU A 49 -1.42 -8.32 5.08
C LEU A 49 -2.68 -7.79 4.40
N GLU A 50 -3.13 -6.62 4.80
CA GLU A 50 -4.17 -5.92 4.07
C GLU A 50 -3.53 -4.91 3.11
N LEU A 51 -3.90 -5.01 1.83
CA LEU A 51 -3.46 -4.09 0.79
C LEU A 51 -4.63 -3.23 0.35
N VAL A 52 -4.53 -1.91 0.52
CA VAL A 52 -5.55 -0.96 0.07
C VAL A 52 -5.02 -0.13 -1.09
N LYS A 53 -5.74 -0.19 -2.20
CA LYS A 53 -5.46 0.64 -3.39
C LYS A 53 -6.33 1.90 -3.42
N GLY A 54 -5.77 2.98 -3.93
CA GLY A 54 -6.52 4.18 -4.30
C GLY A 54 -7.22 4.04 -5.67
N PRO A 55 -7.93 5.10 -6.09
CA PRO A 55 -8.48 5.20 -7.45
C PRO A 55 -7.37 5.28 -8.51
N ASN A 56 -6.30 6.00 -8.20
CA ASN A 56 -5.22 6.30 -9.16
C ASN A 56 -4.06 5.30 -9.08
N THR A 57 -4.04 4.42 -8.09
CA THR A 57 -2.97 3.43 -7.90
C THR A 57 -2.86 2.53 -9.14
N SER A 58 -1.65 2.45 -9.69
CA SER A 58 -1.36 1.66 -10.88
C SER A 58 -1.43 0.17 -10.59
N MET A 59 -1.89 -0.60 -11.58
CA MET A 59 -1.94 -2.05 -11.47
C MET A 59 -0.54 -2.67 -11.30
N MET A 60 0.48 -2.04 -11.88
CA MET A 60 1.87 -2.47 -11.73
C MET A 60 2.33 -2.39 -10.26
N SER A 61 2.04 -1.29 -9.56
CA SER A 61 2.39 -1.15 -8.14
C SER A 61 1.71 -2.21 -7.27
N ILE A 62 0.47 -2.58 -7.60
CA ILE A 62 -0.29 -3.62 -6.91
C ILE A 62 0.34 -5.00 -7.14
N ILE A 63 0.67 -5.33 -8.40
CA ILE A 63 1.31 -6.61 -8.76
C ILE A 63 2.66 -6.76 -8.08
N ILE A 64 3.49 -5.70 -8.06
CA ILE A 64 4.79 -5.74 -7.40
C ILE A 64 4.63 -6.02 -5.91
N TRP A 65 3.68 -5.38 -5.22
CA TRP A 65 3.42 -5.66 -3.82
C TRP A 65 2.87 -7.07 -3.55
N LEU A 66 1.99 -7.57 -4.41
CA LEU A 66 1.50 -8.94 -4.34
C LEU A 66 2.65 -9.95 -4.43
N LEU A 67 3.55 -9.78 -5.39
CA LEU A 67 4.73 -10.62 -5.56
C LEU A 67 5.66 -10.51 -4.35
N LEU A 68 5.95 -9.29 -3.89
CA LEU A 68 6.85 -9.05 -2.77
C LEU A 68 6.34 -9.73 -1.50
N ALA A 69 5.07 -9.55 -1.18
CA ALA A 69 4.48 -10.09 0.03
C ALA A 69 4.37 -11.62 0.01
N LYS A 70 4.10 -12.22 -1.17
CA LYS A 70 4.00 -13.67 -1.30
C LYS A 70 5.37 -14.36 -1.30
N ILE A 71 6.35 -13.78 -1.99
CA ILE A 71 7.67 -14.40 -2.18
C ILE A 71 8.59 -14.13 -0.99
N PHE A 72 8.67 -12.88 -0.54
CA PHE A 72 9.67 -12.48 0.47
C PHE A 72 9.09 -12.43 1.88
N LEU A 73 7.83 -12.00 2.05
CA LEU A 73 7.23 -11.86 3.38
C LEU A 73 6.46 -13.10 3.83
N VAL A 74 6.17 -14.03 2.91
CA VAL A 74 5.35 -15.23 3.16
C VAL A 74 4.01 -14.85 3.82
N LYS A 75 3.41 -13.74 3.37
CA LYS A 75 2.11 -13.24 3.83
C LYS A 75 1.02 -13.56 2.81
N GLY A 76 -0.13 -14.03 3.31
CA GLY A 76 -1.39 -14.01 2.60
C GLY A 76 -1.93 -12.59 2.50
N LEU A 77 -2.37 -12.21 1.30
CA LEU A 77 -2.96 -10.91 1.06
C LEU A 77 -4.47 -10.95 1.10
N TYR A 78 -5.04 -9.99 1.81
CA TYR A 78 -6.39 -9.53 1.63
C TYR A 78 -6.33 -8.16 0.91
N MET A 79 -6.97 -8.05 -0.25
CA MET A 79 -6.99 -6.79 -0.99
C MET A 79 -8.32 -6.08 -0.79
N GLN A 80 -8.28 -4.90 -0.19
CA GLN A 80 -9.47 -4.09 0.02
C GLN A 80 -9.58 -3.01 -1.06
N ARG A 81 -10.79 -2.89 -1.62
CA ARG A 81 -11.11 -1.93 -2.67
C ARG A 81 -11.77 -0.71 -2.02
N TYR A 82 -11.04 0.41 -1.95
CA TYR A 82 -11.50 1.68 -1.35
C TYR A 82 -11.85 1.58 0.14
N ALA A 83 -10.83 1.69 0.99
CA ALA A 83 -11.00 1.76 2.44
C ALA A 83 -11.11 3.21 2.92
N LYS A 84 -12.11 3.49 3.77
CA LYS A 84 -12.05 4.68 4.65
C LYS A 84 -11.09 4.44 5.84
N PHE A 85 -10.93 3.19 6.27
CA PHE A 85 -10.09 2.74 7.38
C PHE A 85 -9.63 1.29 7.16
N CYS A 86 -8.43 0.94 7.61
CA CYS A 86 -7.95 -0.45 7.68
C CYS A 86 -8.20 -0.99 9.10
N TRP A 87 -8.62 -2.25 9.24
CA TRP A 87 -8.84 -2.92 10.53
C TRP A 87 -8.12 -4.27 10.57
#